data_AF-A0A359LJU2-F1
#
_entry.id   AF-A0A359LJU2-F1
#
_cell.length_a   1.000
_cell.length_b   1.000
_cell.length_c   1.000
_cell.angle_alpha   90.00
_cell.angle_beta   90.00
_cell.angle_gamma   90.00
#
_symmetry.space_group_name_H-M   'P 1'
#
loop_
_entity.id
_entity.type
_entity.pdbx_description
1 polymer ?
#
loop_
_entity_poly.entity_id
_entity_poly.type
_entity_poly.pdbx_seq_one_letter_code
_entity_poly.pdbx_strand_id
1 'polypeptide(L)'
;MDFGREIKMYISKIQISNFRGFKDPVIVEFHEGINIIIGANNSGKYNLIKALSLIFSDKNKRLTTDDFNKQITIQELRDRTPKVQISAFFKEGRLGFMSQHLTLLLRNVKYDYNKPRGLNQ
;
A
#
# COMPACT_ATOMS: atom_id res chain seq x y z
N MET A 1 31.64 -3.69 9.36
CA MET A 1 30.45 -4.55 9.46
C MET A 1 29.25 -3.65 9.28
N ASP A 2 28.65 -3.63 8.09
CA ASP A 2 27.43 -2.86 7.82
C ASP A 2 26.27 -3.57 8.52
N PHE A 3 25.95 -3.10 9.74
CA PHE A 3 24.73 -3.50 10.43
C PHE A 3 23.53 -3.13 9.54
N GLY A 4 22.71 -4.12 9.21
CA GLY A 4 21.66 -4.06 8.19
C GLY A 4 20.86 -2.76 8.24
N ARG A 5 20.99 -1.95 7.18
CA ARG A 5 20.18 -0.74 7.00
C ARG A 5 18.71 -1.15 6.94
N GLU A 6 17.87 -0.54 7.77
CA GLU A 6 16.42 -0.65 7.62
C GLU A 6 16.01 0.19 6.41
N ILE A 7 15.79 -0.46 5.27
CA ILE A 7 15.28 0.20 4.07
C ILE A 7 13.81 0.47 4.29
N LYS A 8 13.47 1.72 4.55
CA LYS A 8 12.08 2.15 4.67
C LYS A 8 11.54 2.47 3.28
N MET A 9 10.65 1.64 2.76
CA MET A 9 9.97 1.92 1.49
C MET A 9 8.65 2.66 1.74
N TYR A 10 8.25 3.52 0.81
CA TYR A 10 6.92 4.12 0.79
C TYR A 10 6.31 4.07 -0.62
N ILE A 11 4.99 4.04 -0.70
CA ILE A 11 4.27 4.16 -1.98
C ILE A 11 4.48 5.60 -2.44
N SER A 12 5.12 5.78 -3.59
CA SER A 12 5.42 7.09 -4.17
C SER A 12 4.43 7.50 -5.25
N LYS A 13 3.77 6.53 -5.87
CA LYS A 13 2.82 6.74 -6.97
C LYS A 13 1.85 5.58 -7.07
N ILE A 14 0.61 5.87 -7.44
CA ILE A 14 -0.34 4.89 -7.95
C ILE A 14 -0.85 5.35 -9.32
N GLN A 15 -0.98 4.40 -10.24
CA GLN A 15 -1.61 4.58 -11.54
C GLN A 15 -2.85 3.69 -11.61
N ILE A 16 -3.98 4.27 -12.03
CA ILE A 16 -5.28 3.59 -12.05
C ILE A 16 -5.93 3.84 -13.41
N SER A 17 -6.40 2.79 -14.09
CA SER A 17 -7.20 2.92 -15.30
C SER A 17 -8.38 1.96 -15.31
N ASN A 18 -9.48 2.43 -15.92
CA ASN A 18 -10.74 1.71 -16.10
C ASN A 18 -11.32 1.12 -14.79
N PHE A 19 -11.05 1.75 -13.64
CA PHE A 19 -11.52 1.31 -12.32
C PHE A 19 -12.57 2.27 -11.78
N ARG A 20 -13.81 1.82 -11.65
CA ARG A 20 -14.94 2.59 -11.10
C ARG A 20 -15.04 3.99 -11.73
N GLY A 21 -14.86 5.06 -10.97
CA GLY A 21 -14.92 6.43 -11.49
C GLY A 21 -13.74 6.86 -12.36
N PHE A 22 -12.69 6.05 -12.51
CA PHE A 22 -11.50 6.38 -13.30
C PHE A 22 -11.57 5.70 -14.68
N LYS A 23 -12.07 6.41 -15.69
CA LYS A 23 -12.09 5.91 -17.09
C LYS A 23 -10.67 5.92 -17.65
N ASP A 24 -10.10 7.11 -17.76
CA ASP A 24 -8.75 7.33 -18.27
C ASP A 24 -7.69 7.06 -17.20
N PRO A 25 -6.43 6.82 -17.60
CA PRO A 25 -5.34 6.66 -16.64
C PRO A 25 -5.18 7.88 -15.74
N VAL A 26 -5.35 7.67 -14.43
CA VAL A 26 -5.08 8.66 -13.40
C VAL A 26 -3.79 8.31 -12.68
N ILE A 27 -2.97 9.33 -12.43
CA ILE A 27 -1.72 9.22 -11.66
C ILE A 27 -1.90 10.04 -10.38
N VAL A 28 -1.66 9.41 -9.24
CA VAL A 28 -1.59 10.11 -7.94
C VAL A 28 -0.21 9.87 -7.36
N GLU A 29 0.49 10.96 -7.06
CA GLU A 29 1.79 10.95 -6.41
C GLU A 29 1.64 11.08 -4.90
N PHE A 30 2.54 10.44 -4.17
CA PHE A 30 2.59 10.43 -2.73
C PHE A 30 3.99 10.84 -2.27
N HIS A 31 4.03 11.50 -1.12
CA HIS A 31 5.25 11.85 -0.43
C HIS A 31 5.53 10.87 0.70
N GLU A 32 6.78 10.79 1.12
CA GLU A 32 7.14 10.07 2.33
C GLU A 32 6.43 10.71 3.54
N GLY A 33 5.78 9.91 4.39
CA GLY A 33 5.10 10.37 5.59
C GLY A 33 3.59 10.48 5.41
N ILE A 34 2.99 11.55 5.93
CA ILE A 34 1.54 11.75 5.95
C ILE A 34 1.11 12.40 4.64
N ASN A 35 0.16 11.77 3.94
CA ASN A 35 -0.47 12.31 2.74
C ASN A 35 -1.95 12.60 3.04
N ILE A 36 -2.41 13.81 2.71
CA ILE A 36 -3.79 14.23 2.93
C ILE A 36 -4.52 14.26 1.58
N ILE A 37 -5.56 13.44 1.43
CA ILE A 37 -6.36 13.36 0.20
C ILE A 37 -7.59 14.24 0.34
N ILE A 38 -7.66 15.33 -0.44
CA ILE A 38 -8.71 16.34 -0.39
C ILE A 38 -9.43 16.42 -1.74
N GLY A 39 -10.71 16.79 -1.73
CA GLY A 39 -11.50 17.03 -2.95
C GLY A 39 -13.00 17.09 -2.64
N ALA A 40 -13.80 17.49 -3.62
CA ALA A 40 -15.26 17.52 -3.51
C ALA A 40 -15.87 16.12 -3.26
N ASN A 41 -17.12 16.07 -2.83
CA ASN A 41 -17.85 14.81 -2.78
C ASN A 41 -17.88 14.15 -4.17
N ASN A 42 -17.78 12.83 -4.20
CA ASN A 42 -17.72 12.05 -5.44
C ASN A 42 -16.49 12.31 -6.35
N SER A 43 -15.46 13.02 -5.88
CA SER A 43 -14.23 13.29 -6.66
C SER A 43 -13.30 12.06 -6.84
N GLY A 44 -13.76 10.85 -6.50
CA GLY A 44 -12.96 9.63 -6.62
C GLY A 44 -12.07 9.28 -5.42
N LYS A 45 -12.08 10.05 -4.31
CA LYS A 45 -11.28 9.75 -3.10
C LYS A 45 -11.48 8.33 -2.58
N TYR A 46 -12.74 7.89 -2.45
CA TYR A 46 -13.05 6.53 -2.02
C TYR A 46 -12.56 5.47 -3.02
N ASN A 47 -12.67 5.74 -4.32
CA ASN A 47 -12.16 4.85 -5.37
C ASN A 47 -10.63 4.73 -5.30
N LEU A 48 -9.92 5.82 -5.04
CA LEU A 48 -8.46 5.79 -4.82
C LEU A 48 -8.08 4.90 -3.63
N ILE A 49 -8.77 5.06 -2.49
CA ILE A 49 -8.55 4.21 -1.30
C ILE A 49 -8.88 2.73 -1.59
N LYS A 50 -9.92 2.46 -2.37
CA LYS A 50 -10.27 1.09 -2.79
C LYS A 50 -9.25 0.49 -3.73
N ALA A 51 -8.70 1.26 -4.66
CA ALA A 51 -7.62 0.82 -5.52
C ALA A 51 -6.35 0.46 -4.72
N LEU A 52 -5.97 1.29 -3.74
CA LEU A 52 -4.90 0.98 -2.80
C LEU A 52 -5.20 -0.29 -1.98
N SER A 53 -6.44 -0.43 -1.52
CA SER A 53 -6.86 -1.61 -0.74
C SER A 53 -6.76 -2.90 -1.55
N LEU A 54 -7.02 -2.87 -2.86
CA LEU A 54 -6.89 -4.04 -3.73
C LEU A 54 -5.45 -4.54 -3.83
N ILE A 55 -4.47 -3.64 -3.79
CA ILE A 55 -3.04 -4.01 -3.83
C ILE A 55 -2.56 -4.47 -2.45
N PHE A 56 -2.94 -3.76 -1.39
CA PHE A 56 -2.28 -3.88 -0.08
C PHE A 56 -3.09 -4.60 1.01
N SER A 57 -4.40 -4.80 0.84
CA SER A 57 -5.24 -5.42 1.87
C SER A 57 -5.47 -6.90 1.60
N ASP A 58 -5.37 -7.74 2.62
CA ASP A 58 -5.71 -9.17 2.52
C ASP A 58 -7.23 -9.45 2.53
N LYS A 59 -8.04 -8.50 3.01
CA LYS A 59 -9.49 -8.71 3.20
C LYS A 59 -10.32 -8.41 1.96
N ASN A 60 -9.80 -7.64 1.00
CA ASN A 60 -10.59 -7.09 -0.11
C ASN A 60 -9.84 -7.19 -1.46
N LYS A 61 -9.40 -8.39 -1.83
CA LYS A 61 -8.69 -8.65 -3.11
C LYS A 61 -9.60 -8.99 -4.29
N ARG A 62 -10.92 -9.05 -4.09
CA ARG A 62 -11.85 -9.50 -5.13
C ARG A 62 -12.33 -8.30 -5.95
N LEU A 63 -11.95 -8.29 -7.22
CA LEU A 63 -12.57 -7.47 -8.25
C LEU A 63 -13.87 -8.13 -8.72
N THR A 64 -14.89 -7.33 -8.97
CA THR A 64 -16.12 -7.78 -9.65
C THR A 64 -16.34 -6.99 -10.94
N THR A 65 -17.35 -7.38 -11.72
CA THR A 65 -17.76 -6.64 -12.92
C THR A 65 -18.19 -5.21 -12.61
N ASP A 66 -18.61 -4.92 -11.38
CA ASP A 66 -18.97 -3.56 -10.95
C ASP A 66 -17.77 -2.64 -10.73
N ASP A 67 -16.56 -3.19 -10.67
CA ASP A 67 -15.34 -2.41 -10.52
C ASP A 67 -14.80 -1.86 -11.85
N PHE A 68 -15.33 -2.28 -12.99
CA PHE A 68 -15.05 -1.63 -14.26
C PHE A 68 -15.69 -0.24 -14.31
N ASN A 69 -15.03 0.69 -15.02
CA ASN A 69 -15.65 1.97 -15.30
C ASN A 69 -16.89 1.77 -16.19
N LYS A 70 -18.03 2.31 -15.74
CA LYS A 70 -19.33 2.14 -16.42
C LYS A 70 -19.58 3.13 -17.56
N GLN A 71 -18.61 3.98 -17.89
CA GLN A 71 -18.68 4.92 -19.02
C GLN A 71 -17.97 4.38 -20.28
N ILE A 72 -17.70 3.05 -20.31
CA ILE A 72 -17.24 2.36 -21.52
C ILE A 72 -18.40 2.20 -22.51
N THR A 73 -18.16 2.51 -23.78
CA THR A 73 -19.19 2.41 -24.82
C THR A 73 -19.32 0.99 -25.37
N ILE A 74 -20.47 0.67 -25.99
CA ILE A 74 -20.67 -0.62 -26.68
C ILE A 74 -19.64 -0.81 -27.80
N GLN A 75 -19.29 0.27 -28.51
CA GLN A 75 -18.28 0.21 -29.55
C GLN A 75 -16.91 -0.16 -28.98
N GLU A 76 -16.49 0.49 -27.88
CA GLU A 76 -15.23 0.14 -27.19
C GLU A 76 -15.21 -1.32 -26.71
N LEU A 77 -16.35 -1.87 -26.24
CA LEU A 77 -16.46 -3.26 -25.82
C LEU A 77 -16.35 -4.25 -26.99
N ARG A 78 -16.76 -3.85 -28.20
CA ARG A 78 -16.61 -4.65 -29.42
C ARG A 78 -15.18 -4.64 -29.93
N ASP A 79 -14.52 -3.48 -29.82
CA ASP A 79 -13.17 -3.29 -30.34
C ASP A 79 -12.09 -3.87 -29.41
N ARG A 80 -12.33 -3.86 -28.09
CA ARG A 80 -11.37 -4.37 -27.10
C ARG A 80 -12.04 -4.93 -25.85
N THR A 81 -11.44 -5.98 -25.28
CA THR A 81 -11.83 -6.48 -23.95
C THR A 81 -11.51 -5.43 -22.88
N PRO A 82 -12.48 -5.06 -22.01
CA PRO A 82 -12.23 -4.12 -20.94
C PRO A 82 -11.21 -4.70 -19.95
N LYS A 83 -10.26 -3.87 -19.52
CA LYS A 83 -9.23 -4.25 -18.55
C LYS A 83 -9.12 -3.20 -17.46
N VAL A 84 -9.18 -3.62 -16.20
CA VAL A 84 -8.80 -2.79 -15.05
C VAL A 84 -7.29 -2.90 -14.86
N GLN A 85 -6.60 -1.77 -14.67
CA GLN A 85 -5.18 -1.77 -14.30
C GLN A 85 -4.95 -0.85 -13.12
N ILE A 86 -4.29 -1.39 -12.09
CA ILE A 86 -3.89 -0.65 -10.90
C ILE A 86 -2.42 -0.99 -10.64
N SER A 87 -1.56 0.01 -10.59
CA SER A 87 -0.11 -0.16 -10.41
C SER A 87 0.39 0.78 -9.32
N ALA A 88 1.08 0.24 -8.33
CA ALA A 88 1.73 1.03 -7.28
C ALA A 88 3.25 1.01 -7.46
N PHE A 89 3.90 2.13 -7.18
CA PHE A 89 5.33 2.32 -7.32
C PHE A 89 5.91 2.74 -5.98
N PHE A 90 7.02 2.13 -5.60
CA PHE A 90 7.67 2.37 -4.32
C PHE A 90 8.97 3.16 -4.51
N LYS A 91 9.31 4.00 -3.53
CA LYS A 91 10.61 4.65 -3.41
C LYS A 91 11.19 4.38 -2.03
N GLU A 92 12.51 4.39 -1.96
CA GLU A 92 13.22 4.41 -0.69
C GLU A 92 12.94 5.75 0.01
N GLY A 93 12.50 5.67 1.24
CA GLY A 93 12.28 6.79 2.16
C GLY A 93 13.57 7.16 2.89
N ARG A 94 13.54 8.28 3.60
CA ARG A 94 14.70 8.74 4.35
C ARG A 94 14.98 7.78 5.50
N LEU A 95 16.26 7.47 5.68
CA LEU A 95 16.74 6.69 6.82
C LEU A 95 16.41 7.47 8.10
N GLY A 96 15.52 6.93 8.93
CA GLY A 96 15.39 7.41 10.30
C GLY A 96 16.67 7.03 11.04
N PHE A 97 17.43 8.02 11.54
CA PHE A 97 18.51 7.72 12.48
C PHE A 97 17.88 7.09 13.73
N MET A 98 17.81 5.76 13.80
CA MET A 98 17.78 5.09 15.09
C MET A 98 19.10 5.45 15.75
N SER A 99 19.05 6.27 16.81
CA SER A 99 20.27 6.60 17.55
C SER A 99 20.92 5.27 17.95
N GLN A 100 22.22 5.14 17.72
CA GLN A 100 22.93 3.87 17.96
C GLN A 100 22.79 3.38 19.42
N HIS A 101 22.34 4.25 20.33
CA HIS A 101 22.02 3.93 21.73
C HIS A 101 20.72 3.13 21.93
N LEU A 102 19.65 3.35 21.15
CA LEU A 102 18.37 2.65 21.33
C LEU A 102 18.43 1.19 20.88
N THR A 103 19.21 0.88 19.84
CA THR A 103 19.43 -0.50 19.38
C THR A 103 20.20 -1.34 20.41
N LEU A 104 21.13 -0.72 21.13
CA LEU A 104 21.89 -1.34 22.23
C LEU A 104 20.99 -1.64 23.44
N LEU A 105 20.10 -0.70 23.79
CA LEU A 105 19.14 -0.88 24.89
C LEU A 105 18.18 -2.05 24.67
N LEU A 106 17.64 -2.23 23.45
CA LEU A 106 16.73 -3.34 23.15
C LEU A 106 17.42 -4.73 23.16
N ARG A 107 18.74 -4.80 22.95
CA ARG A 107 19.50 -6.06 23.07
C ARG A 107 19.59 -6.56 24.52
N ASN A 108 19.68 -5.65 25.49
CA ASN A 108 19.76 -6.01 26.91
C ASN A 108 18.41 -6.37 27.52
N VAL A 109 17.31 -6.16 26.79
CA VAL A 109 15.93 -6.42 27.26
C VAL A 109 15.36 -7.75 26.72
N LYS A 110 16.11 -8.49 25.88
CA LYS A 110 15.70 -9.85 25.51
C LYS A 110 15.82 -10.80 26.70
N TYR A 111 14.68 -10.98 27.37
CA TYR A 111 14.33 -11.95 28.40
C TYR A 111 15.00 -13.33 28.22
N ASP A 112 15.51 -13.86 29.34
CA ASP A 112 16.00 -15.23 29.50
C ASP A 112 14.85 -16.24 29.35
N TYR A 113 14.84 -16.96 28.23
CA TYR A 113 13.88 -18.03 27.94
C TYR A 113 14.26 -19.38 28.59
N ASN A 114 15.35 -19.44 29.36
CA ASN A 114 15.84 -20.66 30.01
C ASN A 114 15.66 -20.64 31.53
N LYS A 115 14.49 -20.21 32.03
CA LYS A 115 14.08 -20.59 33.38
C LYS A 115 13.63 -22.05 33.35
N PRO A 116 14.33 -23.01 33.99
CA PRO A 116 13.94 -24.41 33.96
C PRO A 116 12.54 -24.57 34.56
N ARG A 117 11.68 -25.34 33.89
CA ARG A 117 10.40 -25.79 34.46
C ARG A 117 10.73 -26.71 35.63
N GLY A 118 10.54 -26.23 36.86
CA GLY A 118 10.47 -27.09 38.03
C GLY A 118 9.31 -28.06 37.84
N LEU A 119 9.65 -29.34 37.70
CA LEU A 119 8.74 -30.46 37.95
C LEU A 119 8.45 -30.46 39.45
N ASN A 120 7.24 -30.08 39.84
CA ASN A 120 6.74 -30.37 41.18
C ASN A 120 6.19 -31.80 41.17
N GLN A 121 6.86 -32.65 41.95
CA GLN A 121 6.25 -33.80 42.62
C GLN A 121 5.22 -33.29 43.65
#